data_AF-A0A315APX0-F1
#
_entry.id   AF-A0A315APX0-F1
#
_cell.length_a   1.000
_cell.length_b   1.000
_cell.length_c   1.000
_cell.angle_alpha   90.00
_cell.angle_beta   90.00
_cell.angle_gamma   90.00
#
_symmetry.space_group_name_H-M   'P 1'
#
loop_
_entity.id
_entity.type
_entity.pdbx_description
1 polymer ?
#
loop_
_entity_poly.entity_id
_entity_poly.type
_entity_poly.pdbx_seq_one_letter_code
_entity_poly.pdbx_strand_id
1 'polypeptide(L)'
;MAMTKPHFQAEKDAIIPLKKEGPHGYTIKPRGLTIVWGNDERYWKLPKEKDSNEPVELLQVSWLEVTATVDLNPGKEYEISFQVELAPDAFGWRDIQAFLMAKVGKKGKYKWTKVKLAQDSNVGRFKIPDTNGLPFRIKNAGTTDSDNTLHFGLYEVWSGKWKGGLKIYEANVEEVTGT
;
A
#
# COMPACT_ATOMS: atom_id res chain seq x y z
N MET A 1 -32.15 8.03 1.00
CA MET A 1 -30.74 8.19 1.43
C MET A 1 -29.87 7.63 0.32
N ALA A 2 -28.93 8.39 -0.22
CA ALA A 2 -27.99 7.84 -1.21
C ALA A 2 -27.16 6.73 -0.54
N MET A 3 -27.09 5.55 -1.14
CA MET A 3 -26.18 4.49 -0.68
C MET A 3 -24.76 4.99 -0.88
N THR A 4 -24.13 5.46 0.20
CA THR A 4 -22.71 5.77 0.18
C THR A 4 -21.96 4.47 -0.08
N LYS A 5 -21.07 4.46 -1.08
CA LYS A 5 -20.20 3.30 -1.33
C LYS A 5 -19.26 3.20 -0.12
N PRO A 6 -19.29 2.12 0.67
CA PRO A 6 -18.50 2.05 1.90
C PRO A 6 -17.00 1.98 1.62
N HIS A 7 -16.60 1.50 0.44
CA HIS A 7 -15.20 1.43 0.01
C HIS A 7 -14.76 2.77 -0.60
N PHE A 8 -13.56 3.20 -0.22
CA PHE A 8 -12.91 4.33 -0.86
C PHE A 8 -12.17 3.87 -2.12
N GLN A 9 -12.37 4.57 -3.23
CA GLN A 9 -11.73 4.28 -4.51
C GLN A 9 -10.59 5.28 -4.73
N ALA A 10 -9.43 4.77 -5.16
CA ALA A 10 -8.27 5.59 -5.44
C ALA A 10 -8.55 6.75 -6.41
N GLU A 11 -8.04 7.92 -6.06
CA GLU A 11 -7.99 9.12 -6.89
C GLU A 11 -6.72 9.10 -7.75
N LYS A 12 -6.87 9.23 -9.07
CA LYS A 12 -5.76 9.05 -10.02
C LYS A 12 -4.69 10.13 -9.90
N ASP A 13 -5.08 11.34 -9.54
CA ASP A 13 -4.19 12.48 -9.32
C ASP A 13 -3.40 12.42 -8.01
N ALA A 14 -3.79 11.53 -7.09
CA ALA A 14 -3.02 11.20 -5.89
C ALA A 14 -1.97 10.10 -6.14
N ILE A 15 -1.83 9.62 -7.38
CA ILE A 15 -0.75 8.72 -7.83
C ILE A 15 0.25 9.57 -8.62
N ILE A 16 1.40 9.83 -8.02
CA ILE A 16 2.39 10.80 -8.52
C ILE A 16 3.53 10.03 -9.20
N PRO A 17 3.72 10.16 -10.53
CA PRO A 17 4.89 9.60 -11.21
C PRO A 17 6.18 10.28 -10.71
N LEU A 18 7.23 9.49 -10.49
CA LEU A 18 8.56 10.03 -10.17
C LEU A 18 9.12 10.80 -11.39
N LYS A 19 9.85 11.89 -11.13
CA LYS A 19 10.34 12.82 -12.16
C LYS A 19 11.26 12.13 -13.19
N LYS A 20 11.28 12.67 -14.40
CA LYS A 20 11.98 12.13 -15.59
C LYS A 20 13.49 11.91 -15.45
N GLU A 21 14.14 12.51 -14.46
CA GLU A 21 15.60 12.43 -14.26
C GLU A 21 16.04 11.26 -13.37
N GLY A 22 15.09 10.44 -12.88
CA GLY A 22 15.36 9.28 -12.03
C GLY A 22 14.79 7.96 -12.61
N PRO A 23 14.97 6.84 -11.88
CA PRO A 23 14.30 5.59 -12.22
C PRO A 23 12.78 5.81 -12.30
N HIS A 24 12.14 5.18 -13.28
CA HIS A 24 10.69 5.25 -13.41
C HIS A 24 10.03 4.71 -12.14
N GLY A 25 8.94 5.32 -11.72
CA GLY A 25 8.23 4.86 -10.54
C GLY A 25 7.06 5.76 -10.17
N TYR A 26 6.44 5.44 -9.04
CA TYR A 26 5.24 6.09 -8.54
C TYR A 26 5.30 6.23 -7.03
N THR A 27 4.88 7.39 -6.54
CA THR A 27 4.49 7.61 -5.15
C THR A 27 2.96 7.68 -5.09
N ILE A 28 2.35 6.75 -4.36
CA ILE A 28 0.91 6.65 -4.15
C ILE A 28 0.61 7.32 -2.81
N LYS A 29 -0.02 8.50 -2.85
CA LYS A 29 -0.49 9.20 -1.64
C LYS A 29 -1.72 8.52 -1.05
N PRO A 30 -2.14 8.86 0.19
CA PRO A 30 -3.21 8.13 0.87
C PRO A 30 -4.52 8.05 0.07
N ARG A 31 -4.90 9.13 -0.63
CA ARG A 31 -6.09 9.15 -1.50
C ARG A 31 -5.89 8.43 -2.84
N GLY A 32 -4.66 8.05 -3.18
CA GLY A 32 -4.33 7.18 -4.32
C GLY A 32 -4.47 5.69 -3.99
N LEU A 33 -4.82 5.34 -2.75
CA LEU A 33 -5.10 3.98 -2.31
C LEU A 33 -6.59 3.65 -2.45
N THR A 34 -6.92 2.43 -2.81
CA THR A 34 -8.28 1.87 -2.73
C THR A 34 -8.39 1.08 -1.43
N ILE A 35 -9.39 1.42 -0.60
CA ILE A 35 -9.48 0.97 0.79
C ILE A 35 -10.86 0.37 1.05
N VAL A 36 -10.89 -0.88 1.49
CA VAL A 36 -12.12 -1.54 1.91
C VAL A 36 -12.62 -0.86 3.19
N TRP A 37 -13.88 -0.41 3.20
CA TRP A 37 -14.49 0.42 4.24
C TRP A 37 -13.90 1.85 4.36
N GLY A 38 -13.08 2.29 3.41
CA GLY A 38 -12.39 3.58 3.52
C GLY A 38 -13.32 4.80 3.65
N ASN A 39 -14.52 4.79 3.06
CA ASN A 39 -15.46 5.92 3.20
C ASN A 39 -16.22 5.93 4.53
N ASP A 40 -16.03 4.91 5.37
CA ASP A 40 -16.70 4.78 6.65
C ASP A 40 -15.81 5.33 7.76
N GLU A 41 -16.14 6.53 8.24
CA GLU A 41 -15.40 7.25 9.28
C GLU A 41 -15.36 6.55 10.64
N ARG A 42 -16.12 5.45 10.81
CA ARG A 42 -16.01 4.59 12.00
C ARG A 42 -14.77 3.68 11.95
N TYR A 43 -14.25 3.42 10.75
CA TYR A 43 -13.18 2.46 10.50
C TYR A 43 -11.91 3.12 9.98
N TRP A 44 -12.03 4.22 9.23
CA TRP A 44 -10.91 4.92 8.61
C TRP A 44 -11.03 6.43 8.74
N LYS A 45 -9.89 7.10 8.87
CA LYS A 45 -9.79 8.55 8.78
C LYS A 45 -8.90 8.90 7.59
N LEU A 46 -9.52 9.37 6.50
CA LEU A 46 -8.78 9.83 5.33
C LEU A 46 -8.40 11.31 5.45
N PRO A 47 -7.25 11.71 4.85
CA PRO A 47 -6.96 13.12 4.61
C PRO A 47 -8.07 13.76 3.77
N LYS A 48 -8.50 14.96 4.15
CA LYS A 48 -9.51 15.72 3.40
C LYS A 48 -8.96 16.18 2.05
N GLU A 49 -7.72 16.66 2.06
CA GLU A 49 -7.01 17.15 0.88
C GLU A 49 -6.06 16.07 0.35
N LYS A 50 -6.01 15.90 -0.97
CA LYS A 50 -5.15 14.92 -1.65
C LYS A 50 -3.65 15.24 -1.54
N ASP A 51 -3.31 16.53 -1.46
CA ASP A 51 -1.93 17.03 -1.40
C ASP A 51 -1.46 17.23 0.05
N SER A 52 -2.25 16.76 1.03
CA SER A 52 -1.89 16.76 2.44
C SER A 52 -0.76 15.78 2.74
N ASN A 53 0.08 16.12 3.72
CA ASN A 53 1.07 15.20 4.30
C ASN A 53 0.48 14.32 5.41
N GLU A 54 -0.84 14.39 5.64
CA GLU A 54 -1.55 13.55 6.59
C GLU A 54 -1.64 12.10 6.09
N PRO A 55 -1.52 11.11 6.98
CA PRO A 55 -1.71 9.71 6.61
C PRO A 55 -3.21 9.39 6.46
N VAL A 56 -3.52 8.29 5.79
CA VAL A 56 -4.76 7.57 6.07
C VAL A 56 -4.57 6.72 7.31
N GLU A 57 -5.47 6.87 8.27
CA GLU A 57 -5.40 6.23 9.58
C GLU A 57 -6.51 5.19 9.71
N LEU A 58 -6.11 3.96 10.04
CA LEU A 58 -7.01 2.88 10.40
C LEU A 58 -7.47 3.08 11.85
N LEU A 59 -8.76 3.33 12.06
CA LEU A 59 -9.35 3.41 13.40
C LEU A 59 -9.57 2.01 13.96
N GLN A 60 -10.28 1.16 13.21
CA GLN A 60 -10.49 -0.24 13.57
C GLN A 60 -11.04 -1.07 12.40
N VAL A 61 -10.48 -2.26 12.14
CA VAL A 61 -11.11 -3.28 11.26
C VAL A 61 -10.70 -4.70 11.67
N SER A 62 -11.54 -5.69 11.36
CA SER A 62 -11.14 -7.11 11.34
C SER A 62 -10.65 -7.57 9.97
N TRP A 63 -11.01 -6.87 8.90
CA TRP A 63 -10.58 -7.10 7.51
C TRP A 63 -9.78 -5.90 7.01
N LEU A 64 -8.47 -6.06 6.87
CA LEU A 64 -7.60 -5.02 6.30
C LEU A 64 -7.28 -5.32 4.84
N GLU A 65 -7.67 -4.42 3.95
CA GLU A 65 -7.33 -4.47 2.53
C GLU A 65 -7.16 -3.06 1.98
N VAL A 66 -5.91 -2.72 1.67
CA VAL A 66 -5.48 -1.44 1.11
C VAL A 66 -4.68 -1.73 -0.15
N THR A 67 -5.14 -1.23 -1.29
CA THR A 67 -4.58 -1.61 -2.60
C THR A 67 -4.28 -0.41 -3.48
N ALA A 68 -3.41 -0.59 -4.46
CA ALA A 68 -3.20 0.39 -5.52
C ALA A 68 -2.85 -0.31 -6.83
N THR A 69 -2.99 0.44 -7.93
CA THR A 69 -2.64 -0.02 -9.27
C THR A 69 -1.88 1.04 -10.04
N VAL A 70 -0.81 0.64 -10.72
CA VAL A 70 0.01 1.51 -11.58
C VAL A 70 0.48 0.73 -12.80
N ASP A 71 0.76 1.42 -13.91
CA ASP A 71 1.30 0.79 -15.11
C ASP A 71 2.82 0.66 -15.01
N LEU A 72 3.38 -0.50 -15.37
CA LEU A 72 4.83 -0.73 -15.33
C LEU A 72 5.43 -0.78 -16.73
N ASN A 73 6.71 -0.42 -16.85
CA ASN A 73 7.44 -0.64 -18.09
C ASN A 73 7.72 -2.14 -18.29
N PRO A 74 7.48 -2.70 -19.49
CA PRO A 74 7.84 -4.08 -19.82
C PRO A 74 9.33 -4.37 -19.60
N GLY A 75 9.64 -5.58 -19.15
CA GLY A 75 11.01 -6.06 -18.97
C GLY A 75 11.75 -5.51 -17.73
N LYS A 76 11.14 -4.59 -16.98
CA LYS A 76 11.75 -3.96 -15.79
C LYS A 76 11.36 -4.66 -14.50
N GLU A 77 12.16 -4.44 -13.46
CA GLU A 77 11.89 -4.89 -12.09
C GLU A 77 11.63 -3.69 -11.20
N TYR A 78 10.67 -3.83 -10.28
CA TYR A 78 10.24 -2.76 -9.39
C TYR A 78 10.28 -3.23 -7.95
N GLU A 79 10.73 -2.35 -7.07
CA GLU A 79 10.61 -2.49 -5.62
C GLU A 79 9.31 -1.83 -5.15
N ILE A 80 8.58 -2.50 -4.26
CA ILE A 80 7.32 -2.01 -3.69
C ILE A 80 7.49 -1.86 -2.19
N SER A 81 7.11 -0.71 -1.66
CA SER A 81 7.12 -0.45 -0.22
C SER A 81 5.97 0.46 0.23
N PHE A 82 5.70 0.47 1.52
CA PHE A 82 4.80 1.41 2.18
C PHE A 82 5.56 2.16 3.27
N GLN A 83 5.31 3.46 3.42
CA GLN A 83 5.72 4.23 4.58
C GLN A 83 4.57 4.28 5.58
N VAL A 84 4.80 3.74 6.77
CA VAL A 84 3.77 3.54 7.80
C VAL A 84 4.25 3.96 9.18
N GLU A 85 3.31 4.12 10.10
CA GLU A 85 3.53 4.35 11.53
C GLU A 85 2.43 3.61 12.30
N LEU A 86 2.73 3.12 13.50
CA LEU A 86 1.71 2.72 14.46
C LEU A 86 1.52 3.85 15.47
N ALA A 87 0.26 4.28 15.65
CA ALA A 87 -0.12 5.22 16.68
C ALA A 87 0.21 4.68 18.08
N PRO A 88 0.45 5.53 19.09
CA PRO A 88 0.74 5.09 20.45
C PRO A 88 -0.35 4.19 21.08
N ASP A 89 -1.59 4.36 20.65
CA ASP A 89 -2.77 3.59 21.07
C ASP A 89 -3.16 2.49 20.07
N ALA A 90 -2.27 2.16 19.12
CA ALA A 90 -2.49 1.07 18.18
C ALA A 90 -2.67 -0.27 18.91
N PHE A 91 -3.57 -1.10 18.39
CA PHE A 91 -3.96 -2.36 19.03
C PHE A 91 -4.17 -3.48 18.01
N GLY A 92 -4.17 -4.72 18.49
CA GLY A 92 -4.47 -5.91 17.68
C GLY A 92 -3.31 -6.42 16.83
N TRP A 93 -2.16 -5.74 16.79
CA TRP A 93 -1.02 -6.05 15.90
C TRP A 93 -0.03 -7.10 16.40
N ARG A 94 -0.02 -7.43 17.70
CA ARG A 94 1.02 -8.29 18.31
C ARG A 94 1.03 -9.73 17.77
N ASP A 95 -0.15 -10.31 17.55
CA ASP A 95 -0.33 -11.73 17.19
C ASP A 95 -1.00 -11.89 15.82
N ILE A 96 -0.82 -10.93 14.93
CA ILE A 96 -1.32 -10.97 13.55
C ILE A 96 -0.20 -10.69 12.57
N GLN A 97 -0.38 -11.18 11.36
CA GLN A 97 0.58 -11.02 10.29
C GLN A 97 -0.10 -10.37 9.11
N ALA A 98 0.33 -9.15 8.78
CA ALA A 98 -0.05 -8.53 7.53
C ALA A 98 0.89 -8.98 6.40
N PHE A 99 0.39 -8.90 5.17
CA PHE A 99 1.07 -9.34 3.96
C PHE A 99 1.07 -8.22 2.94
N LEU A 100 2.24 -7.97 2.35
CA LEU A 100 2.35 -7.19 1.13
C LEU A 100 2.28 -8.16 -0.04
N MET A 101 1.32 -7.96 -0.93
CA MET A 101 1.10 -8.81 -2.10
C MET A 101 1.15 -7.98 -3.37
N ALA A 102 1.66 -8.56 -4.45
CA ALA A 102 1.72 -7.91 -5.76
C ALA A 102 1.61 -8.92 -6.91
N LYS A 103 1.01 -8.50 -8.03
CA LYS A 103 1.01 -9.22 -9.32
C LYS A 103 1.03 -8.23 -10.48
N VAL A 104 1.58 -8.64 -11.62
CA VAL A 104 1.48 -7.87 -12.87
C VAL A 104 0.45 -8.52 -13.78
N GLY A 105 -0.52 -7.71 -14.22
CA GLY A 105 -1.66 -8.09 -15.03
C GLY A 105 -2.75 -8.85 -14.26
N LYS A 106 -3.98 -8.82 -14.80
CA LYS A 106 -5.14 -9.46 -14.17
C LYS A 106 -4.95 -10.96 -13.91
N LYS A 107 -4.29 -11.66 -14.85
CA LYS A 107 -3.98 -13.09 -14.78
C LYS A 107 -2.58 -13.39 -14.19
N GLY A 108 -1.89 -12.37 -13.69
CA GLY A 108 -0.57 -12.51 -13.09
C GLY A 108 -0.57 -13.39 -11.84
N LYS A 109 0.57 -14.04 -11.58
CA LYS A 109 0.79 -14.77 -10.32
C LYS A 109 1.17 -13.79 -9.22
N TYR A 110 0.57 -13.95 -8.04
CA TYR A 110 0.93 -13.16 -6.87
C TYR A 110 2.31 -13.56 -6.34
N LYS A 111 3.16 -12.56 -6.13
CA LYS A 111 4.25 -12.61 -5.15
C LYS A 111 3.73 -11.99 -3.86
N TRP A 112 4.24 -12.45 -2.72
CA TRP A 112 3.88 -11.89 -1.43
C TRP A 112 5.04 -11.97 -0.46
N THR A 113 5.02 -11.11 0.55
CA THR A 113 5.90 -11.19 1.70
C THR A 113 5.15 -10.82 2.97
N LYS A 114 5.63 -11.35 4.09
CA LYS A 114 5.14 -11.01 5.42
C LYS A 114 5.70 -9.65 5.81
N VAL A 115 4.85 -8.75 6.27
CA VAL A 115 5.30 -7.47 6.84
C VAL A 115 5.29 -7.56 8.36
N LYS A 116 6.33 -7.02 9.00
CA LYS A 116 6.39 -6.81 10.44
C LYS A 116 6.14 -5.33 10.68
N LEU A 117 5.18 -5.00 11.53
CA LEU A 117 4.96 -3.63 11.98
C LEU A 117 5.75 -3.43 13.27
N ALA A 118 6.58 -2.38 13.32
CA ALA A 118 7.28 -2.02 14.53
C ALA A 118 6.26 -1.70 15.64
N GLN A 119 6.32 -2.44 16.75
CA GLN A 119 5.37 -2.30 17.86
C GLN A 119 5.78 -1.21 18.86
N ASP A 120 7.00 -0.69 18.74
CA ASP A 120 7.49 0.41 19.57
C ASP A 120 6.99 1.73 18.99
N SER A 121 6.16 2.43 19.77
CA SER A 121 5.57 3.73 19.40
C SER A 121 6.62 4.83 19.21
N ASN A 122 7.86 4.63 19.68
CA ASN A 122 8.95 5.61 19.51
C ASN A 122 9.65 5.51 18.15
N VAL A 123 9.38 4.46 17.36
CA VAL A 123 10.02 4.26 16.04
C VAL A 123 9.55 5.31 15.02
N GLY A 124 8.37 5.91 15.24
CA GLY A 124 7.79 6.87 14.31
C GLY A 124 7.49 6.21 12.95
N ARG A 125 7.81 6.92 11.85
CA ARG A 125 7.59 6.42 10.49
C ARG A 125 8.69 5.44 10.08
N PHE A 126 8.29 4.30 9.53
CA PHE A 126 9.18 3.27 9.00
C PHE A 126 8.66 2.71 7.67
N LYS A 127 9.54 2.04 6.93
CA LYS A 127 9.22 1.43 5.63
C LYS A 127 8.89 -0.06 5.83
N ILE A 128 7.84 -0.53 5.18
CA ILE A 128 7.51 -1.96 5.05
C ILE A 128 7.53 -2.41 3.59
N PRO A 129 7.98 -3.63 3.27
CA PRO A 129 8.57 -4.60 4.19
C PRO A 129 9.93 -4.10 4.72
N ASP A 130 10.30 -4.55 5.92
CA ASP A 130 11.56 -4.14 6.57
C ASP A 130 12.75 -4.42 5.63
N THR A 131 13.48 -3.35 5.28
CA THR A 131 14.61 -3.38 4.35
C THR A 131 15.88 -3.96 5.00
N ASN A 132 15.86 -4.29 6.30
CA ASN A 132 16.90 -5.11 6.93
C ASN A 132 16.90 -6.57 6.42
N GLY A 133 15.94 -6.93 5.56
CA GLY A 133 15.94 -8.15 4.74
C GLY A 133 16.08 -7.86 3.23
N LEU A 134 15.49 -8.71 2.39
CA LEU A 134 15.43 -8.49 0.94
C LEU A 134 14.27 -7.57 0.58
N PRO A 135 14.48 -6.55 -0.28
CA PRO A 135 13.40 -5.72 -0.77
C PRO A 135 12.34 -6.54 -1.52
N PHE A 136 11.07 -6.16 -1.38
CA PHE A 136 10.00 -6.86 -2.08
C PHE A 136 9.91 -6.38 -3.52
N ARG A 137 10.47 -7.20 -4.42
CA ARG A 137 10.58 -6.90 -5.84
C ARG A 137 9.66 -7.74 -6.71
N ILE A 138 9.13 -7.13 -7.76
CA ILE A 138 8.35 -7.78 -8.81
C ILE A 138 8.87 -7.39 -10.19
N LYS A 139 9.08 -8.41 -11.03
CA LYS A 139 9.49 -8.23 -12.42
C LYS A 139 8.27 -8.18 -13.31
N ASN A 140 8.17 -7.14 -14.15
CA ASN A 140 7.26 -7.14 -15.28
C ASN A 140 7.90 -7.94 -16.43
N ALA A 141 7.55 -9.22 -16.57
CA ALA A 141 8.02 -10.08 -17.65
C ALA A 141 7.19 -9.94 -18.95
N GLY A 142 6.29 -8.96 -19.00
CA GLY A 142 5.43 -8.70 -20.15
C GLY A 142 6.15 -8.07 -21.34
N THR A 143 5.39 -7.91 -22.42
CA THR A 143 5.74 -7.09 -23.60
C THR A 143 4.85 -5.85 -23.62
N THR A 144 5.07 -4.96 -24.59
CA THR A 144 4.23 -3.76 -24.80
C THR A 144 2.76 -4.09 -25.02
N ASP A 145 2.43 -5.26 -25.57
CA ASP A 145 1.06 -5.70 -25.87
C ASP A 145 0.39 -6.45 -24.71
N SER A 146 1.14 -6.73 -23.64
CA SER A 146 0.62 -7.43 -22.48
C SER A 146 -0.03 -6.49 -21.46
N ASP A 147 -0.81 -7.06 -20.53
CA ASP A 147 -1.35 -6.32 -19.38
C ASP A 147 -0.22 -6.05 -18.37
N ASN A 148 0.35 -4.85 -18.47
CA ASN A 148 1.47 -4.37 -17.65
C ASN A 148 1.01 -3.69 -16.35
N THR A 149 -0.26 -3.80 -15.99
CA THR A 149 -0.81 -3.18 -14.78
C THR A 149 -0.29 -3.92 -13.55
N LEU A 150 0.45 -3.23 -12.68
CA LEU A 150 0.74 -3.73 -11.34
C LEU A 150 -0.51 -3.62 -10.48
N HIS A 151 -0.85 -4.70 -9.81
CA HIS A 151 -1.81 -4.72 -8.70
C HIS A 151 -1.07 -5.08 -7.44
N PHE A 152 -1.09 -4.22 -6.42
CA PHE A 152 -0.44 -4.50 -5.16
C PHE A 152 -1.23 -3.96 -3.98
N GLY A 153 -0.90 -4.43 -2.78
CA GLY A 153 -1.59 -3.98 -1.57
C GLY A 153 -1.10 -4.61 -0.28
N LEU A 154 -1.58 -4.04 0.81
CA LEU A 154 -1.37 -4.49 2.17
C LEU A 154 -2.64 -5.20 2.67
N TYR A 155 -2.48 -6.41 3.17
CA TYR A 155 -3.57 -7.31 3.53
C TYR A 155 -3.41 -7.89 4.94
N GLU A 156 -4.48 -7.87 5.71
CA GLU A 156 -4.67 -8.73 6.89
C GLU A 156 -6.16 -9.10 6.97
N VAL A 157 -6.54 -10.13 6.19
CA VAL A 157 -7.93 -10.56 5.99
C VAL A 157 -8.22 -11.93 6.59
N TRP A 158 -7.23 -12.57 7.21
CA TRP A 158 -7.31 -13.98 7.60
C TRP A 158 -7.56 -14.17 9.09
N SER A 159 -7.00 -13.30 9.94
CA SER A 159 -7.08 -13.52 11.40
C SER A 159 -8.48 -13.28 11.96
N GLY A 160 -9.29 -12.44 11.30
CA GLY A 160 -10.56 -11.95 11.82
C GLY A 160 -10.42 -11.08 13.09
N LYS A 161 -9.20 -10.80 13.55
CA LYS A 161 -8.95 -10.02 14.77
C LYS A 161 -9.05 -8.53 14.47
N TRP A 162 -9.71 -7.81 15.37
CA TRP A 162 -9.76 -6.36 15.34
C TRP A 162 -8.38 -5.74 15.57
N LYS A 163 -8.04 -4.76 14.74
CA LYS A 163 -6.80 -4.00 14.80
C LYS A 163 -7.05 -2.54 14.43
N GLY A 164 -6.23 -1.64 14.95
CA GLY A 164 -6.35 -0.20 14.75
C GLY A 164 -5.06 0.55 15.00
N GLY A 165 -5.03 1.84 14.68
CA GLY A 165 -3.90 2.75 14.86
C GLY A 165 -2.82 2.66 13.77
N LEU A 166 -3.04 1.94 12.66
CA LEU A 166 -2.10 1.95 11.54
C LEU A 166 -2.29 3.21 10.71
N LYS A 167 -1.21 3.97 10.54
CA LYS A 167 -1.13 5.14 9.67
C LYS A 167 -0.33 4.80 8.42
N ILE A 168 -0.88 5.09 7.25
CA ILE A 168 -0.22 4.90 5.95
C ILE A 168 -0.01 6.28 5.31
N TYR A 169 1.25 6.65 5.13
CA TYR A 169 1.64 7.94 4.54
C TYR A 169 1.73 7.87 3.02
N GLU A 170 2.25 6.76 2.50
CA GLU A 170 2.36 6.53 1.07
C GLU A 170 2.75 5.09 0.78
N ALA A 171 2.53 4.67 -0.46
CA ALA A 171 3.19 3.51 -1.05
C ALA A 171 4.10 3.96 -2.19
N ASN A 172 5.21 3.26 -2.38
CA ASN A 172 6.19 3.58 -3.41
C ASN A 172 6.42 2.36 -4.30
N VAL A 173 6.50 2.60 -5.60
CA VAL A 173 6.85 1.63 -6.65
C VAL A 173 8.02 2.22 -7.42
N GLU A 174 9.21 1.65 -7.29
CA GLU A 174 10.44 2.24 -7.82
C GLU A 174 11.16 1.23 -8.73
N GLU A 175 11.49 1.63 -9.97
CA GLU A 175 12.28 0.79 -10.89
C GLU A 175 13.67 0.53 -10.28
N VAL A 176 14.02 -0.74 -10.20
CA VAL A 176 15.36 -1.16 -9.79
C VAL A 176 16.29 -0.92 -10.97
N THR A 177 17.15 0.09 -10.86
CA THR A 177 18.25 0.27 -11.81
C THR A 177 19.30 -0.81 -11.56
N GLY A 178 19.61 -1.58 -12.61
CA GLY A 178 20.68 -2.59 -12.54
C GLY A 178 22.00 -1.92 -12.19
N THR A 179 22.73 -2.51 -11.25
CA THR A 179 24.17 -2.27 -11.07
C THR A 179 24.94 -3.08 -12.10
#